data_AF-A0A6J4P9Y2-F1
#
_entry.id   AF-A0A6J4P9Y2-F1
#
_cell.length_a   1.000
_cell.length_b   1.000
_cell.length_c   1.000
_cell.angle_alpha   90.00
_cell.angle_beta   90.00
_cell.angle_gamma   90.00
#
_symmetry.space_group_name_H-M   'P 1'
#
loop_
_entity.id
_entity.type
_entity.pdbx_description
1 polymer ?
#
loop_
_entity_poly.entity_id
_entity_poly.type
_entity_poly.pdbx_seq_one_letter_code
_entity_poly.pdbx_strand_id
1 'polypeptide(L)'
;MEGRERVVEFGRELREGPEPSDRSIKEIIDVLRPQVQELVAKQVELAKTELAPVGKRAGLAAGLLGAAAVFMLVFLIFLSLTGVYALAVFLPQWVAAAIVSAILLVVGGILAAAGASILRGLDPKPHKTIATLQQNVNWLKGQISR
;
A
#
# COMPACT_ATOMS: atom_id res chain seq x y z
N MET A 1 57.63 29.76 -31.84
CA MET A 1 57.09 30.47 -30.65
C MET A 1 55.55 30.57 -30.69
N GLU A 2 54.87 29.89 -31.62
CA GLU A 2 53.42 30.03 -31.92
C GLU A 2 52.47 29.32 -30.94
N GLY A 3 52.98 28.47 -30.05
CA GLY A 3 52.14 27.72 -29.09
C GLY A 3 51.56 28.58 -27.96
N ARG A 4 52.23 29.69 -27.60
CA ARG A 4 51.77 30.60 -26.54
C ARG A 4 50.67 31.54 -27.02
N GLU A 5 50.65 31.90 -28.30
CA GLU A 5 49.65 32.81 -28.85
C GLU A 5 48.28 32.14 -28.96
N ARG A 6 48.23 30.86 -29.37
CA ARG A 6 46.97 30.09 -29.40
C ARG A 6 46.30 29.94 -28.04
N VAL A 7 47.08 29.84 -26.96
CA VAL A 7 46.54 29.72 -25.60
C VAL A 7 45.97 31.07 -25.12
N VAL A 8 46.59 32.17 -25.54
CA VAL A 8 46.12 33.53 -25.24
C VAL A 8 44.87 33.88 -26.06
N GLU A 9 44.78 33.40 -27.30
CA GLU A 9 43.61 33.59 -28.17
C GLU A 9 42.40 32.77 -27.68
N PHE A 10 42.61 31.50 -27.35
CA PHE A 10 41.57 30.62 -26.78
C PHE A 10 41.02 31.14 -25.44
N GLY A 11 41.89 31.70 -24.59
CA GLY A 11 41.47 32.35 -23.34
C GLY A 11 40.71 33.67 -23.56
N ARG A 12 40.84 34.29 -24.74
CA ARG A 12 40.12 35.51 -25.11
C ARG A 12 38.73 35.19 -25.66
N GLU A 13 38.58 34.13 -26.44
CA GLU A 13 37.28 33.62 -26.94
C GLU A 13 36.35 33.14 -25.81
N LEU A 14 36.87 32.45 -24.80
CA LEU A 14 36.08 32.01 -23.64
C LEU A 14 35.63 33.17 -22.72
N ARG A 15 36.30 34.33 -22.82
CA ARG A 15 35.99 35.54 -22.06
C ARG A 15 34.95 36.43 -22.74
N GLU A 16 34.70 36.19 -24.02
CA GLU A 16 33.63 36.78 -24.84
C GLU A 16 32.45 35.80 -25.05
N GLY A 17 32.20 34.92 -24.07
CA GLY A 17 30.91 34.23 -23.99
C GLY A 17 29.77 35.24 -23.80
N PRO A 18 28.56 34.98 -24.34
CA PRO A 18 27.43 35.91 -24.22
C PRO A 18 27.22 36.30 -22.75
N GLU A 19 27.00 37.59 -22.47
CA GLU A 19 26.76 38.06 -21.10
C GLU A 19 25.75 37.15 -20.39
N PRO A 20 25.98 36.76 -19.11
CA PRO A 20 25.01 36.00 -18.34
C PRO A 20 23.77 36.87 -18.11
N SER A 21 22.87 36.86 -19.08
CA SER A 21 21.57 37.47 -18.92
C SER A 21 20.80 36.67 -17.88
N ASP A 22 20.05 37.35 -17.03
CA ASP A 22 19.09 36.81 -16.05
C ASP A 22 18.06 35.80 -16.62
N ARG A 23 18.16 35.48 -17.91
CA ARG A 23 17.36 34.50 -18.66
C ARG A 23 17.94 33.07 -18.60
N SER A 24 19.19 32.87 -18.17
CA SER A 24 19.85 31.55 -18.10
C SER A 24 19.23 30.57 -17.11
N ILE A 25 18.80 31.03 -15.92
CA ILE A 25 18.14 30.16 -14.91
C ILE A 25 16.75 29.73 -15.39
N LYS A 26 16.02 30.62 -16.07
CA LYS A 26 14.73 30.30 -16.67
C LYS A 26 14.88 29.27 -17.78
N GLU A 27 15.89 29.39 -18.63
CA GLU A 27 16.18 28.41 -19.68
C GLU A 27 16.54 27.03 -19.13
N ILE A 28 17.35 26.94 -18.08
CA ILE A 28 17.68 25.66 -17.44
C ILE A 28 16.42 25.01 -16.84
N ILE A 29 15.56 25.79 -16.19
CA ILE A 29 14.28 25.32 -15.65
C ILE A 29 13.34 24.85 -16.78
N ASP A 30 13.27 25.61 -17.87
CA ASP A 30 12.44 25.27 -19.03
C ASP A 30 12.91 23.98 -19.72
N VAL A 31 14.21 23.69 -19.72
CA VAL A 31 14.80 22.45 -20.25
C VAL A 31 14.65 21.26 -19.28
N LEU A 32 14.66 21.49 -17.97
CA LEU A 32 14.57 20.42 -16.96
C LEU A 32 13.13 19.99 -16.67
N ARG A 33 12.16 20.92 -16.78
CA ARG A 33 10.74 20.67 -16.52
C ARG A 33 10.16 19.49 -17.35
N PRO A 34 10.40 19.38 -18.67
CA PRO A 34 9.94 18.24 -19.45
C PRO A 34 10.54 16.91 -18.98
N GLN A 35 11.83 16.90 -18.59
CA GLN A 35 12.53 15.69 -18.13
C GLN A 35 11.99 15.20 -16.78
N VAL A 36 11.68 16.13 -15.86
CA VAL A 36 11.04 15.81 -14.59
C VAL A 36 9.62 15.28 -14.84
N GLN A 37 8.86 15.88 -15.76
CA GLN A 37 7.54 15.38 -16.14
C GLN A 37 7.60 13.96 -16.73
N GLU A 38 8.58 13.69 -17.59
CA GLU A 38 8.82 12.36 -18.15
C GLU A 38 9.19 11.35 -17.07
N LEU A 39 10.04 11.71 -16.12
CA LEU A 39 10.43 10.84 -15.01
C LEU A 39 9.23 10.51 -14.11
N VAL A 40 8.40 11.50 -13.79
CA VAL A 40 7.17 11.30 -13.02
C VAL A 40 6.22 10.38 -13.79
N ALA A 41 6.05 10.57 -15.10
CA ALA A 41 5.23 9.70 -15.93
C ALA A 41 5.75 8.24 -15.90
N LYS A 42 7.07 8.04 -16.01
CA LYS A 42 7.71 6.73 -15.92
C LYS A 42 7.54 6.07 -14.56
N GLN A 43 7.66 6.82 -13.47
CA GLN A 43 7.42 6.29 -12.11
C GLN A 43 5.96 5.88 -11.90
N VAL A 44 5.01 6.64 -12.46
CA VAL A 44 3.59 6.27 -12.44
C VAL A 44 3.35 5.01 -13.27
N GLU A 45 3.96 4.89 -14.44
CA GLU A 45 3.85 3.69 -15.28
C GLU A 45 4.47 2.47 -14.60
N LEU A 46 5.65 2.61 -14.00
CA LEU A 46 6.32 1.56 -13.25
C LEU A 46 5.47 1.12 -12.05
N ALA A 47 5.00 2.07 -11.24
CA ALA A 47 4.11 1.82 -10.12
C ALA A 47 2.82 1.13 -10.56
N LYS A 48 2.21 1.54 -11.69
CA LYS A 48 1.04 0.83 -12.24
C LYS A 48 1.38 -0.61 -12.60
N THR A 49 2.52 -0.84 -13.24
CA THR A 49 2.93 -2.17 -13.71
C THR A 49 3.25 -3.10 -12.54
N GLU A 50 3.80 -2.56 -11.45
CA GLU A 50 4.11 -3.32 -10.23
C GLU A 50 2.88 -3.53 -9.33
N LEU A 51 2.04 -2.51 -9.17
CA LEU A 51 0.86 -2.57 -8.30
C LEU A 51 -0.34 -3.26 -8.93
N ALA A 52 -0.51 -3.22 -10.25
CA ALA A 52 -1.61 -3.90 -10.94
C ALA A 52 -1.68 -5.41 -10.65
N PRO A 53 -0.59 -6.20 -10.76
CA PRO A 53 -0.62 -7.62 -10.45
C PRO A 53 -0.89 -7.87 -8.96
N VAL A 54 -0.37 -7.02 -8.06
CA VAL A 54 -0.67 -7.09 -6.61
C VAL A 54 -2.16 -6.88 -6.36
N GLY A 55 -2.74 -5.83 -6.94
CA GLY A 55 -4.16 -5.52 -6.82
C GLY A 55 -5.06 -6.62 -7.39
N LYS A 56 -4.71 -7.19 -8.56
CA LYS A 56 -5.45 -8.31 -9.15
C LYS A 56 -5.41 -9.56 -8.27
N ARG A 57 -4.23 -9.93 -7.76
CA ARG A 57 -4.08 -11.10 -6.88
C ARG A 57 -4.79 -10.91 -5.55
N ALA A 58 -4.66 -9.73 -4.94
CA ALA A 58 -5.38 -9.38 -3.71
C ALA A 58 -6.90 -9.41 -3.93
N GLY A 59 -7.39 -8.86 -5.05
CA GLY A 59 -8.80 -8.90 -5.41
C GLY A 59 -9.33 -10.31 -5.63
N LEU A 60 -8.59 -11.16 -6.34
CA LEU A 60 -8.93 -12.58 -6.51
C LEU A 60 -8.95 -13.32 -5.18
N ALA A 61 -7.94 -13.12 -4.33
CA ALA A 61 -7.87 -13.74 -3.01
C ALA A 61 -9.04 -13.31 -2.12
N ALA A 62 -9.35 -12.00 -2.08
CA ALA A 62 -10.50 -11.48 -1.35
C ALA A 62 -11.82 -12.04 -1.89
N GLY A 63 -11.98 -12.12 -3.22
CA GLY A 63 -13.15 -12.72 -3.86
C GLY A 63 -13.32 -14.20 -3.53
N LEU A 64 -12.24 -14.99 -3.61
CA LEU A 64 -12.25 -16.41 -3.25
C LEU A 64 -12.55 -16.64 -1.77
N LEU A 65 -11.95 -15.85 -0.87
CA LEU A 65 -12.24 -15.92 0.57
C LEU A 65 -13.68 -15.52 0.88
N GLY A 66 -14.21 -14.49 0.20
CA GLY A 66 -15.62 -14.11 0.30
C GLY A 66 -16.56 -15.22 -0.15
N ALA A 67 -16.30 -15.84 -1.30
CA ALA A 67 -17.06 -16.99 -1.79
C ALA A 67 -16.96 -18.18 -0.82
N ALA A 68 -15.76 -18.52 -0.36
CA ALA A 68 -15.54 -19.60 0.61
C ALA A 68 -16.32 -19.36 1.91
N ALA A 69 -16.38 -18.12 2.41
CA ALA A 69 -17.17 -17.78 3.60
C ALA A 69 -18.67 -18.05 3.39
N VAL A 70 -19.22 -17.71 2.22
CA VAL A 70 -20.62 -18.01 1.87
C VAL A 70 -20.87 -19.52 1.80
N PHE A 71 -20.01 -20.27 1.12
CA PHE A 71 -20.14 -21.73 1.05
C PHE A 71 -20.00 -22.41 2.42
N MET A 72 -19.09 -21.94 3.27
CA MET A 72 -18.94 -22.43 4.65
C MET A 72 -20.17 -22.12 5.50
N LEU A 73 -20.82 -20.97 5.30
CA LEU A 73 -22.09 -20.66 5.96
C LEU A 73 -23.21 -21.62 5.54
N VAL A 74 -23.35 -21.88 4.24
CA VAL A 74 -24.34 -22.86 3.72
C VAL A 74 -24.04 -24.26 4.27
N PHE A 75 -22.77 -24.68 4.24
CA PHE A 75 -22.33 -25.93 4.83
C PHE A 75 -22.70 -26.04 6.32
N LEU A 76 -22.46 -24.99 7.12
CA LEU A 76 -22.83 -24.97 8.54
C LEU A 76 -24.34 -25.13 8.75
N ILE A 77 -25.18 -24.54 7.89
CA ILE A 77 -26.65 -24.71 7.97
C ILE A 77 -27.02 -26.18 7.77
N PHE A 78 -26.51 -26.81 6.71
CA PHE A 78 -26.79 -28.23 6.44
C PHE A 78 -26.20 -29.15 7.51
N LEU A 79 -24.99 -28.87 7.97
CA LEU A 79 -24.36 -29.61 9.06
C LEU A 79 -25.19 -29.53 10.35
N SER A 80 -25.75 -28.35 10.65
CA SER A 80 -26.64 -28.16 11.79
C SER A 80 -27.90 -28.99 11.65
N LEU A 81 -28.54 -28.98 10.47
CA LEU A 81 -29.71 -29.81 10.17
C LEU A 81 -29.38 -31.30 10.34
N THR A 82 -28.27 -31.76 9.76
CA THR A 82 -27.79 -33.14 9.92
C THR A 82 -27.62 -33.50 11.40
N GLY A 83 -27.00 -32.63 12.19
CA GLY A 83 -26.84 -32.83 13.63
C GLY A 83 -28.17 -32.93 14.37
N VAL A 84 -29.13 -32.06 14.05
CA VAL A 84 -30.48 -32.11 14.64
C VAL A 84 -31.19 -33.40 14.29
N TYR A 85 -31.21 -33.81 13.01
CA TYR A 85 -31.86 -35.05 12.60
C TYR A 85 -31.17 -36.29 13.18
N ALA A 86 -29.84 -36.29 13.29
CA ALA A 86 -29.09 -37.39 13.92
C ALA A 86 -29.43 -37.53 15.41
N LEU A 87 -29.49 -36.43 16.15
CA LEU A 87 -29.86 -36.44 17.57
C LEU A 87 -31.35 -36.72 17.80
N ALA A 88 -32.22 -36.31 16.87
CA ALA A 88 -33.66 -36.54 16.94
C ALA A 88 -34.04 -38.03 16.89
N VAL A 89 -33.12 -38.93 16.50
CA VAL A 89 -33.30 -40.38 16.62
C VAL A 89 -33.42 -40.83 18.08
N PHE A 90 -32.80 -40.11 19.01
CA PHE A 90 -32.73 -40.46 20.43
C PHE A 90 -33.52 -39.53 21.35
N LEU A 91 -33.81 -38.30 20.91
CA LEU A 91 -34.39 -37.23 21.71
C LEU A 91 -35.54 -36.52 20.97
N PRO A 92 -36.44 -35.82 21.67
CA PRO A 92 -37.41 -34.94 21.02
C PRO A 92 -36.71 -33.89 20.15
N GLN A 93 -37.29 -33.61 18.97
CA GLN A 93 -36.68 -32.74 17.96
C GLN A 93 -36.29 -31.35 18.50
N TRP A 94 -37.08 -30.79 19.41
CA TRP A 94 -36.79 -29.48 20.02
C TRP A 94 -35.56 -29.52 20.94
N VAL A 95 -35.32 -30.63 21.65
CA VAL A 95 -34.13 -30.82 22.51
C VAL A 95 -32.89 -30.96 21.64
N ALA A 96 -32.97 -31.76 20.57
CA ALA A 96 -31.88 -31.91 19.60
C ALA A 96 -31.48 -30.56 18.98
N ALA A 97 -32.47 -29.76 18.56
CA ALA A 97 -32.24 -28.41 18.04
C ALA A 97 -31.59 -27.47 19.07
N ALA A 98 -32.03 -27.53 20.33
CA ALA A 98 -31.44 -26.73 21.41
C ALA A 98 -29.97 -27.09 21.68
N ILE A 99 -29.64 -28.39 21.68
CA ILE A 99 -28.26 -28.87 21.90
C ILE A 99 -27.34 -28.40 20.78
N VAL A 100 -27.73 -28.61 19.51
CA VAL A 100 -26.92 -28.17 18.36
C VAL A 100 -26.73 -26.66 18.37
N SER A 101 -27.79 -25.90 18.67
CA SER A 101 -27.73 -24.44 18.77
C SER A 101 -26.78 -23.98 19.88
N ALA A 102 -26.81 -24.63 21.05
CA ALA A 102 -25.90 -24.32 22.15
C ALA A 102 -24.44 -24.57 21.78
N ILE A 103 -24.13 -25.68 21.09
CA ILE A 103 -22.78 -25.99 20.60
C ILE A 103 -22.31 -24.90 19.64
N LEU A 104 -23.13 -24.51 18.67
CA LEU A 104 -22.79 -23.46 17.71
C LEU A 104 -22.59 -22.10 18.38
N LEU A 105 -23.40 -21.78 19.41
CA LEU A 105 -23.27 -20.53 20.16
C LEU A 105 -21.94 -20.48 20.93
N VAL A 106 -21.52 -21.58 21.54
CA VAL A 106 -20.22 -21.67 22.23
C VAL A 106 -19.06 -21.53 21.23
N VAL A 107 -19.08 -22.30 20.13
CA VAL A 107 -18.02 -22.24 19.10
C VAL A 107 -17.97 -20.86 18.46
N GLY A 108 -19.12 -20.31 18.08
CA GLY A 108 -19.24 -18.97 17.50
C GLY A 108 -18.76 -17.88 18.47
N GLY A 109 -19.09 -18.00 19.75
CA GLY A 109 -18.61 -17.10 20.80
C GLY A 109 -17.08 -17.11 20.93
N ILE A 110 -16.46 -18.30 20.91
CA ILE A 110 -14.99 -18.44 20.95
C ILE A 110 -14.35 -17.81 19.71
N LEU A 111 -14.86 -18.12 18.51
CA LEU A 111 -14.34 -17.55 17.26
C LEU A 111 -14.49 -16.03 17.21
N ALA A 112 -15.62 -15.49 17.66
CA ALA A 112 -15.85 -14.05 17.74
C ALA A 112 -14.90 -13.38 18.73
N ALA A 113 -14.68 -13.98 19.89
CA ALA A 113 -13.74 -13.48 20.89
C ALA A 113 -12.29 -13.50 20.37
N ALA A 114 -11.88 -14.59 19.73
CA ALA A 114 -10.56 -14.72 19.12
C ALA A 114 -10.36 -13.68 18.01
N GLY A 115 -11.32 -13.54 17.09
CA GLY A 115 -11.27 -12.53 16.03
C GLY A 115 -11.20 -11.10 16.58
N ALA A 116 -12.03 -10.78 17.57
CA ALA A 116 -11.99 -9.48 18.24
C ALA A 116 -10.64 -9.22 18.94
N SER A 117 -10.02 -10.24 19.52
CA SER A 117 -8.70 -10.12 20.16
C SER A 117 -7.59 -9.81 19.14
N ILE A 118 -7.64 -10.45 17.96
CA ILE A 118 -6.70 -10.20 16.87
C ILE A 118 -6.86 -8.76 16.37
N LEU A 119 -8.10 -8.33 16.12
CA LEU A 119 -8.38 -6.98 15.63
C LEU A 119 -7.92 -5.89 16.62
N ARG A 120 -8.05 -6.14 17.92
CA ARG A 120 -7.55 -5.22 18.97
C ARG A 120 -6.03 -5.13 19.01
N GLY A 121 -5.32 -6.16 18.55
CA GLY A 121 -3.86 -6.20 18.52
C GLY A 121 -3.24 -5.55 17.27
N LEU A 122 -4.04 -5.21 16.26
CA LEU A 122 -3.55 -4.53 15.06
C LEU A 122 -3.43 -3.03 15.34
N ASP A 123 -2.20 -2.50 15.34
CA ASP A 123 -1.98 -1.05 15.31
C ASP A 123 -2.02 -0.56 13.85
N PRO A 124 -3.07 0.17 13.43
CA PRO A 124 -3.22 0.61 12.05
C PRO A 124 -2.26 1.73 11.67
N LYS A 125 -1.53 2.32 12.64
CA LYS A 125 -0.57 3.40 12.34
C LYS A 125 0.77 2.83 11.89
N PRO A 126 1.28 3.22 10.70
CA PRO A 126 2.62 2.88 10.28
C PRO A 126 3.63 3.78 11.01
N HIS A 127 3.94 3.44 12.27
CA HIS A 127 4.81 4.24 13.15
C HIS A 127 6.16 4.55 12.54
N LYS A 128 6.77 3.61 11.82
CA LYS A 128 8.05 3.81 11.14
C LYS A 128 7.93 4.88 10.05
N THR A 129 6.89 4.82 9.23
CA THR A 129 6.64 5.81 8.17
C THR A 129 6.37 7.19 8.76
N ILE A 130 5.57 7.27 9.83
CA ILE A 130 5.28 8.54 10.50
C ILE A 130 6.55 9.11 11.14
N ALA A 131 7.37 8.28 11.80
CA ALA A 131 8.62 8.72 12.42
C ALA A 131 9.63 9.24 11.39
N THR A 132 9.78 8.55 10.24
CA THR A 132 10.65 9.02 9.15
C THR A 132 10.15 10.35 8.57
N LEU A 133 8.83 10.52 8.39
CA LEU A 133 8.26 11.78 7.93
C LEU A 133 8.49 12.91 8.93
N GLN A 134 8.36 12.65 10.24
CA GLN A 134 8.67 13.63 11.29
C GLN A 134 10.15 14.04 11.30
N GLN A 135 11.06 13.08 11.15
CA GLN A 135 12.50 13.35 11.04
C GLN A 135 12.82 14.23 9.82
N ASN A 136 12.23 13.92 8.67
CA ASN A 136 12.41 14.71 7.45
C ASN A 136 11.90 16.15 7.64
N VAL A 137 10.71 16.32 8.21
CA VAL A 137 10.14 17.66 8.48
C VAL A 137 11.01 18.45 9.47
N ASN A 138 11.52 17.81 10.52
CA ASN A 138 12.39 18.47 11.50
C ASN A 138 13.74 18.88 10.90
N TRP A 139 14.32 18.03 10.04
CA TRP A 139 15.54 18.35 9.31
C TRP A 139 15.34 19.56 8.38
N LEU A 140 14.23 19.60 7.64
CA LEU A 140 13.86 20.73 6.77
C LEU A 140 13.67 22.04 7.57
N LYS A 141 13.00 21.99 8.73
CA LYS A 141 12.85 23.16 9.61
C LYS A 141 14.20 23.66 10.15
N GLY A 142 15.11 22.75 10.50
CA GLY A 142 16.44 23.10 10.98
C GLY A 142 17.32 23.78 9.93
N GLN A 143 17.11 23.48 8.64
CA GLN A 143 17.80 24.17 7.54
C GLN A 143 17.25 25.58 7.27
N ILE A 144 15.93 25.78 7.38
CA ILE A 144 15.30 27.09 7.08
C ILE A 144 15.51 28.10 8.23
N SER A 145 15.71 27.61 9.45
CA SER A 145 15.94 28.44 10.64
C SER A 145 17.41 28.85 10.85
N ARG A 146 18.32 28.51 9.91
CA ARG A 146 19.74 28.88 9.96
C ARG A 146 20.06 30.00 8.99
#